data_AF-A0A2P8KC77-F1
#
_entry.id   AF-A0A2P8KC77-F1
#
_cell.length_a   1.000
_cell.length_b   1.000
_cell.length_c   1.000
_cell.angle_alpha   90.00
_cell.angle_beta   90.00
_cell.angle_gamma   90.00
#
_symmetry.space_group_name_H-M   'P 1'
#
loop_
_entity.id
_entity.type
_entity.pdbx_description
1 polymer ?
#
loop_
_entity_poly.entity_id
_entity_poly.type
_entity_poly.pdbx_seq_one_letter_code
_entity_poly.pdbx_strand_id
1 'polypeptide(L)'
;MPSRTLANQIAFRYRTVDSATGVTRETAKRLAEQLGVDETQAIHRALHELAVRMLPQYEPDDGPLTAVQMRQIKKRLPQGGKRSVRSSLFDTETA
;
A
#
# COMPACT_ATOMS: atom_id res chain seq x y z
N MET A 1 -26.84 -10.69 13.62
CA MET A 1 -26.52 -9.35 14.17
C MET A 1 -25.15 -8.94 13.65
N PRO A 2 -25.02 -7.89 12.80
CA PRO A 2 -23.73 -7.58 12.17
C PRO A 2 -22.87 -6.73 13.11
N SER A 3 -21.85 -7.32 13.75
CA SER A 3 -20.86 -6.58 14.56
C SER A 3 -19.62 -6.13 13.77
N ARG A 4 -19.64 -6.21 12.44
CA ARG A 4 -18.42 -6.12 11.62
C ARG A 4 -18.01 -4.69 11.23
N THR A 5 -18.82 -3.67 11.47
CA THR A 5 -18.57 -2.30 10.96
C THR A 5 -17.76 -1.41 11.90
N LEU A 6 -17.66 -1.75 13.19
CA LEU A 6 -16.86 -0.97 14.17
C LEU A 6 -15.35 -1.25 14.07
N ALA A 7 -14.94 -2.32 13.39
CA ALA A 7 -13.52 -2.71 13.30
C ALA A 7 -12.65 -1.67 12.57
N ASN A 8 -13.26 -0.81 11.74
CA ASN A 8 -12.54 0.16 10.90
C ASN A 8 -12.74 1.62 11.32
N GLN A 9 -13.17 1.89 12.56
CA GLN A 9 -13.41 3.25 13.06
C GLN A 9 -12.56 3.54 14.29
N ILE A 10 -11.94 4.73 14.32
CA ILE A 10 -11.23 5.25 15.50
C ILE A 10 -11.98 6.47 16.03
N ALA A 11 -12.11 6.57 17.35
CA ALA A 11 -12.62 7.78 17.98
C ALA A 11 -11.52 8.86 17.98
N PHE A 12 -11.67 9.87 17.14
CA PHE A 12 -10.72 10.98 17.06
C PHE A 12 -11.11 12.10 18.04
N ARG A 13 -10.23 12.41 18.98
CA ARG A 13 -10.43 13.49 19.96
C ARG A 13 -9.45 14.62 19.70
N TYR A 14 -9.97 15.80 19.37
CA TYR A 14 -9.16 17.01 19.26
C TYR A 14 -8.56 17.41 20.60
N ARG A 15 -7.38 18.05 20.55
CA ARG A 15 -6.77 18.67 21.73
C ARG A 15 -7.40 20.03 22.00
N THR A 16 -7.29 20.49 23.24
CA THR A 16 -7.73 21.84 23.63
C THR A 16 -6.76 22.92 23.15
N VAL A 17 -5.48 22.56 22.96
CA VAL A 17 -4.41 23.44 22.47
C VAL A 17 -3.55 22.66 21.47
N ASP A 18 -3.05 23.35 20.45
CA ASP A 18 -2.13 22.78 19.47
C ASP A 18 -0.80 22.40 20.15
N SER A 19 -0.27 21.24 19.78
CA SER A 19 0.95 20.67 20.35
C SER A 19 1.72 19.89 19.28
N ALA A 20 2.96 19.48 19.59
CA ALA A 20 3.80 18.73 18.66
C ALA A 20 3.14 17.44 18.12
N THR A 21 2.22 16.84 18.88
CA THR A 21 1.59 15.56 18.54
C THR A 21 0.08 15.65 18.38
N GLY A 22 -0.50 16.85 18.35
CA GLY A 22 -1.95 16.98 18.30
C GLY A 22 -2.43 18.38 17.97
N VAL A 23 -3.57 18.45 17.29
CA VAL A 23 -4.18 19.69 16.82
C VAL A 23 -5.55 19.91 17.45
N THR A 24 -5.93 21.16 17.57
CA THR A 24 -7.26 21.63 17.92
C THR A 24 -8.22 21.47 16.75
N ARG A 25 -9.52 21.52 17.07
CA ARG A 25 -10.57 21.47 16.04
C ARG A 25 -10.54 22.69 15.13
N GLU A 26 -10.19 23.86 15.66
CA GLU A 26 -10.11 25.10 14.87
C GLU A 26 -9.02 25.00 13.80
N THR A 27 -7.84 24.49 14.16
CA THR A 27 -6.73 24.28 13.23
C THR A 27 -7.09 23.26 12.17
N ALA A 28 -7.74 22.15 12.55
CA ALA A 28 -8.22 21.15 11.59
C ALA A 28 -9.27 21.72 10.60
N LYS A 29 -10.20 22.56 11.08
CA LYS A 29 -11.19 23.24 10.23
C LYS A 29 -10.55 24.19 9.23
N ARG A 30 -9.62 25.04 9.68
CA ARG A 30 -8.89 25.96 8.79
C ARG A 30 -8.11 25.21 7.73
N LEU A 31 -7.53 24.06 8.09
CA LEU A 31 -6.80 23.20 7.16
C LEU A 31 -7.74 22.56 6.14
N ALA A 32 -8.90 22.08 6.57
CA ALA A 32 -9.97 21.59 5.70
C ALA A 32 -10.45 22.67 4.71
N GLU A 33 -10.74 23.87 5.19
CA GLU A 33 -11.14 25.01 4.35
C GLU A 33 -10.08 25.38 3.31
N GLN A 34 -8.81 25.44 3.72
CA GLN A 34 -7.70 25.75 2.83
C GLN A 34 -7.50 24.70 1.73
N LEU A 35 -7.77 23.43 2.04
CA LEU A 35 -7.69 22.32 1.10
C LEU A 35 -8.99 22.12 0.31
N GLY A 36 -10.07 22.82 0.65
CA GLY A 36 -11.40 22.64 0.04
C GLY A 36 -12.02 21.26 0.33
N VAL A 37 -11.69 20.64 1.46
CA VAL A 37 -12.16 19.30 1.86
C VAL A 37 -12.80 19.34 3.25
N ASP A 38 -13.56 18.30 3.60
CA ASP A 38 -14.11 18.16 4.95
C ASP A 38 -13.03 17.82 6.00
N GLU A 39 -13.31 18.08 7.29
CA GLU A 39 -12.43 17.75 8.42
C GLU A 39 -11.94 16.29 8.37
N THR A 40 -12.84 15.34 8.10
CA THR A 40 -12.51 13.91 8.01
C THR A 40 -11.55 13.60 6.86
N GLN A 41 -11.74 14.26 5.70
CA GLN A 41 -10.89 14.05 4.54
C GLN A 41 -9.50 14.66 4.75
N ALA A 42 -9.43 15.82 5.43
CA ALA A 42 -8.16 16.40 5.84
C ALA A 42 -7.37 15.44 6.75
N ILE A 43 -8.04 14.78 7.70
CA ILE A 43 -7.41 13.77 8.57
C ILE A 43 -6.91 12.56 7.77
N HIS A 44 -7.71 12.02 6.86
CA HIS A 44 -7.30 10.91 5.99
C HIS A 44 -6.08 11.27 5.14
N ARG A 45 -6.07 12.48 4.57
CA ARG A 45 -4.96 12.97 3.75
C ARG A 45 -3.69 13.14 4.56
N ALA A 46 -3.78 13.72 5.77
CA ALA A 46 -2.63 13.85 6.66
C ALA A 46 -2.04 12.49 7.04
N LEU A 47 -2.89 11.50 7.36
CA LEU A 47 -2.45 10.14 7.63
C LEU A 47 -1.82 9.46 6.41
N HIS A 48 -2.37 9.68 5.21
CA HIS A 48 -1.81 9.17 3.98
C HIS A 48 -0.42 9.77 3.70
N GLU A 49 -0.26 11.09 3.83
CA GLU A 49 1.03 11.75 3.65
C GLU A 49 2.07 11.27 4.67
N LEU A 50 1.65 11.04 5.93
CA LEU A 50 2.53 10.46 6.94
C LEU A 50 2.90 9.00 6.61
N ALA A 51 1.95 8.20 6.13
CA ALA A 51 2.19 6.83 5.71
C ALA A 51 3.20 6.75 4.56
N VAL A 52 3.06 7.60 3.54
CA VAL A 52 4.01 7.73 2.44
C VAL A 52 5.40 8.11 2.96
N ARG A 53 5.51 9.02 3.93
CA ARG A 53 6.81 9.44 4.47
C ARG A 53 7.48 8.42 5.38
N MET A 54 6.71 7.67 6.17
CA MET A 54 7.23 6.86 7.29
C MET A 54 7.20 5.36 7.04
N LEU A 55 6.24 4.88 6.25
CA LEU A 55 6.14 3.45 5.96
C LEU A 55 7.02 3.13 4.75
N PRO A 56 7.66 1.94 4.72
CA PRO A 56 8.37 1.48 3.54
C PRO A 56 7.37 1.37 2.39
N GLN A 57 7.50 2.26 1.42
CA GLN A 57 6.82 2.10 0.14
C GLN A 57 7.53 1.01 -0.64
N TYR A 58 6.78 0.24 -1.43
CA TYR A 58 7.41 -0.57 -2.46
C TYR A 58 8.30 0.34 -3.30
N GLU A 59 9.51 -0.12 -3.62
CA GLU A 59 10.34 0.61 -4.57
C GLU A 59 9.53 0.88 -5.83
N PRO A 60 9.61 2.10 -6.39
CA PRO A 60 8.98 2.37 -7.68
C PRO A 60 9.47 1.31 -8.66
N ASP A 61 8.54 0.73 -9.42
CA ASP A 61 8.85 -0.31 -10.39
C ASP A 61 9.98 0.17 -11.32
N ASP A 62 10.99 -0.67 -11.55
CA ASP A 62 12.14 -0.40 -12.44
C ASP A 62 11.70 -0.25 -13.92
N GLY A 63 10.40 -0.30 -14.17
CA GLY A 63 9.76 -0.15 -15.46
C GLY A 63 9.71 -1.47 -16.21
N PRO A 64 9.25 -1.44 -17.47
CA PRO A 64 9.13 -2.64 -18.27
C PRO A 64 10.50 -3.30 -18.50
N LEU A 65 10.53 -4.64 -18.43
CA LEU A 65 11.73 -5.44 -18.64
C LEU A 65 12.42 -5.05 -19.96
N THR A 66 13.71 -4.71 -19.87
CA THR A 66 14.54 -4.43 -21.04
C THR A 66 14.67 -5.66 -21.93
N ALA A 67 14.95 -5.45 -23.21
CA ALA A 67 15.18 -6.55 -24.16
C ALA A 67 16.33 -7.50 -23.72
N VAL A 68 17.31 -6.96 -22.98
CA VAL A 68 18.43 -7.75 -22.42
C VAL A 68 17.96 -8.65 -21.28
N GLN A 69 17.17 -8.12 -20.34
CA GLN A 69 16.57 -8.90 -19.26
C GLN A 69 15.64 -9.98 -19.83
N MET A 70 14.84 -9.65 -20.84
CA MET A 70 14.00 -10.64 -21.53
C MET A 70 14.80 -11.76 -22.19
N ARG A 71 15.96 -11.46 -22.79
CA ARG A 71 16.87 -12.48 -23.34
C ARG A 71 17.48 -13.35 -22.26
N GLN A 72 17.87 -12.78 -21.12
CA GLN A 72 18.39 -13.55 -19.99
C GLN A 72 17.32 -14.48 -19.39
N ILE A 73 16.08 -14.00 -19.25
CA ILE A 73 14.94 -14.81 -18.81
C ILE A 73 14.71 -15.97 -19.78
N LYS A 74 14.67 -15.69 -21.09
CA LYS A 74 14.53 -16.74 -22.13
C LYS A 74 15.65 -17.78 -22.11
N LYS A 75 16.86 -17.40 -21.71
CA LYS A 75 18.01 -18.30 -21.59
C LYS A 75 17.99 -19.15 -20.32
N ARG A 76 17.44 -18.63 -19.22
CA ARG A 76 17.30 -19.33 -17.93
C ARG A 76 16.04 -20.20 -17.87
N LEU A 77 15.02 -19.88 -18.67
CA LEU A 77 13.86 -20.75 -18.84
C LEU A 77 14.32 -22.10 -19.39
N PRO A 78 13.90 -23.23 -18.79
CA PRO A 78 14.14 -24.54 -19.37
C PRO A 78 13.42 -24.61 -20.71
N GLN A 79 14.17 -24.45 -21.80
CA GLN A 79 13.66 -24.58 -23.16
C GLN A 79 13.55 -26.06 -23.51
N GLY A 80 12.53 -26.72 -22.96
CA GLY A 80 12.06 -28.03 -23.40
C GLY A 80 12.13 -29.14 -22.36
N GLY A 81 11.04 -29.93 -22.30
CA GLY A 81 11.07 -31.26 -21.70
C GLY A 81 9.71 -31.84 -21.33
N LYS A 82 8.72 -31.02 -20.96
CA LYS A 82 7.45 -31.53 -20.42
C LYS A 82 6.28 -31.08 -21.30
N ARG A 83 5.67 -32.04 -22.01
CA ARG A 83 4.50 -31.87 -22.90
C ARG A 83 3.24 -31.34 -22.19
N SER A 84 3.27 -31.18 -20.87
CA SER A 84 2.14 -30.70 -20.07
C SER A 84 2.64 -29.88 -18.87
N VAL A 85 1.99 -28.75 -18.60
CA VAL A 85 2.24 -27.86 -17.45
C VAL A 85 2.13 -28.65 -16.13
N ARG A 86 1.24 -29.64 -16.07
CA ARG A 86 0.95 -30.42 -14.87
C ARG A 86 2.13 -31.30 -14.44
N SER A 87 2.91 -31.84 -15.38
CA SER A 87 4.10 -32.62 -15.04
C SER A 87 5.32 -31.77 -14.70
N SER A 88 5.31 -30.47 -15.03
CA SER A 88 6.39 -29.54 -14.71
C SER A 88 6.27 -28.88 -13.34
N LEU A 89 5.07 -28.86 -12.76
CA LEU A 89 4.80 -28.23 -11.47
C LEU A 89 4.96 -29.19 -10.28
N PHE A 90 4.87 -30.50 -10.53
CA PHE A 90 5.04 -31.54 -9.52
C PHE A 90 6.15 -32.47 -10.00
N ASP A 91 7.38 -32.22 -9.55
CA ASP A 91 8.42 -33.23 -9.61
C ASP A 91 8.05 -34.30 -8.57
N THR A 92 7.60 -35.46 -9.05
CA THR A 92 7.42 -36.62 -8.19
C THR A 92 8.79 -37.12 -7.78
N GLU A 93 9.24 -36.70 -6.60
CA GLU A 93 10.31 -37.36 -5.85
C GLU A 93 9.83 -38.79 -5.56
N THR A 94 10.24 -39.73 -6.41
CA THR A 94 10.20 -41.16 -6.10
C THR A 94 11.62 -41.61 -5.82
N ALA A 95 11.93 -41.78 -4.54
CA ALA A 95 12.95 -42.68 -4.03
C ALA A 95 12.34 -43.44 -2.85
#